data_AF-A0A947VB71-F1
#
_entry.id   AF-A0A947VB71-F1
#
_cell.length_a   1.000
_cell.length_b   1.000
_cell.length_c   1.000
_cell.angle_alpha   90.00
_cell.angle_beta   90.00
_cell.angle_gamma   90.00
#
_symmetry.space_group_name_H-M   'P 1'
#
loop_
_entity.id
_entity.type
_entity.pdbx_description
1 polymer ?
#
loop_
_entity_poly.entity_id
_entity_poly.type
_entity_poly.pdbx_seq_one_letter_code
_entity_poly.pdbx_strand_id
1 'polypeptide(L)'
;MSAYLNTRVSLYAGRLWRDEELDALVNLPDDAVADTLIQHELPQLAAGYAREPGRQQDPRSLEQRIIAQILDETQVLIRPLSGAARAFLTFWTARFEISNVKTLLRSKLRDERPAAVLARLTPMGAFGRLDNQDLAHAEDVGELLRRLEAGHYASIVRHARRAFEQSHDPFSLDAALDHGYYEGLTLRAQPLEDAVGAPFRSLMANLIDRINLVWLLRYRFNYKLPPAQVYYLLVGSRYSLPGSRLQELAALDSLEAVLDALPSALQSQLTGVTDIPGVFARMEHDAAEQALRVLRSSAPDIARAFAYLILRERDLRAVRAVLRGRHLGLAAADIRQALQRVPAEVA
;
A
#
# COMPACT_ATOMS: atom_id res chain seq x y z
N MET A 1 -18.12 -11.99 -18.05
CA MET A 1 -18.48 -10.78 -17.28
C MET A 1 -19.38 -11.22 -16.12
N SER A 2 -18.95 -11.04 -14.88
CA SER A 2 -19.69 -11.38 -13.67
C SER A 2 -20.57 -10.21 -13.26
N ALA A 3 -21.89 -10.31 -13.49
CA ALA A 3 -22.86 -9.30 -13.07
C ALA A 3 -22.76 -9.01 -11.56
N TYR A 4 -22.55 -10.05 -10.73
CA TYR A 4 -22.35 -9.89 -9.29
C TYR A 4 -21.14 -9.01 -8.97
N LEU A 5 -19.98 -9.24 -9.60
CA LEU A 5 -18.78 -8.45 -9.33
C LEU A 5 -18.99 -6.98 -9.71
N ASN A 6 -19.55 -6.71 -10.89
CA ASN A 6 -19.81 -5.35 -11.35
C ASN A 6 -20.78 -4.60 -10.43
N THR A 7 -21.84 -5.27 -9.95
CA THR A 7 -22.77 -4.67 -8.99
C THR A 7 -22.06 -4.35 -7.67
N ARG A 8 -21.24 -5.27 -7.14
CA ARG A 8 -20.49 -5.04 -5.89
C ARG A 8 -19.49 -3.89 -6.03
N VAL A 9 -18.73 -3.86 -7.12
CA VAL A 9 -17.77 -2.77 -7.41
C VAL A 9 -18.51 -1.44 -7.53
N SER A 10 -19.65 -1.38 -8.22
CA SER A 10 -20.41 -0.14 -8.39
C SER A 10 -21.00 0.36 -7.07
N LEU A 11 -21.52 -0.55 -6.23
CA LEU A 11 -22.00 -0.22 -4.88
C LEU A 11 -20.86 0.27 -3.97
N TYR A 12 -19.70 -0.37 -4.03
CA TYR A 12 -18.53 0.04 -3.26
C TYR A 12 -17.90 1.33 -3.77
N ALA A 13 -17.93 1.59 -5.08
CA ALA A 13 -17.44 2.85 -5.66
C ALA A 13 -18.18 4.08 -5.09
N GLY A 14 -19.44 3.94 -4.70
CA GLY A 14 -20.20 5.00 -4.01
C GLY A 14 -19.70 5.32 -2.60
N ARG A 15 -18.77 4.53 -2.05
CA ARG A 15 -18.15 4.72 -0.71
C ARG A 15 -16.79 5.41 -0.78
N LEU A 16 -16.29 5.69 -1.98
CA LEU A 16 -15.04 6.42 -2.17
C LEU A 16 -15.20 7.85 -1.70
N TRP A 17 -14.14 8.39 -1.12
CA TRP A 17 -14.11 9.73 -0.55
C TRP A 17 -13.70 10.75 -1.60
N ARG A 18 -14.44 11.84 -1.68
CA ARG A 18 -14.03 13.02 -2.42
C ARG A 18 -13.02 13.83 -1.60
N ASP A 19 -12.18 14.60 -2.30
CA ASP A 19 -11.15 15.41 -1.64
C ASP A 19 -11.78 16.47 -0.71
N GLU A 20 -12.93 17.03 -1.08
CA GLU A 20 -13.66 18.00 -0.25
C GLU A 20 -14.25 17.36 1.01
N GLU A 21 -14.71 16.11 0.92
CA GLU A 21 -15.26 15.36 2.07
C GLU A 21 -14.16 15.06 3.10
N LEU A 22 -12.96 14.71 2.62
CA LEU A 22 -11.80 14.50 3.47
C LEU A 22 -11.30 15.79 4.12
N ASP A 23 -11.29 16.91 3.38
CA ASP A 23 -10.92 18.21 3.97
C ASP A 23 -11.94 18.65 5.04
N ALA A 24 -13.24 18.41 4.78
CA ALA A 24 -14.28 18.73 5.74
C ALA A 24 -14.09 17.99 7.07
N LEU A 25 -13.72 16.69 7.04
CA LEU A 25 -13.42 15.91 8.25
C LEU A 25 -12.40 16.57 9.17
N VAL A 26 -11.47 17.38 8.64
CA VAL A 26 -10.43 18.05 9.44
C VAL A 26 -11.05 19.00 10.47
N ASN A 27 -12.16 19.66 10.14
CA ASN A 27 -12.76 20.72 10.96
C ASN A 27 -14.09 20.35 11.61
N LEU A 28 -14.67 19.19 11.27
CA LEU A 28 -15.92 18.75 11.87
C LEU A 28 -15.79 18.54 13.39
N PRO A 29 -16.86 18.76 14.17
CA PRO A 29 -16.91 18.31 15.55
C PRO A 29 -16.93 16.77 15.62
N ASP A 30 -16.51 16.19 16.74
CA ASP A 30 -16.27 14.75 16.87
C ASP A 30 -17.51 13.89 16.62
N ASP A 31 -18.69 14.34 17.04
CA ASP A 31 -19.97 13.68 16.76
C ASP A 31 -20.26 13.64 15.25
N ALA A 32 -20.07 14.76 14.54
CA ALA A 32 -20.23 14.79 13.10
C ALA A 32 -19.19 13.95 12.35
N VAL A 33 -17.96 13.81 12.88
CA VAL A 33 -16.96 12.88 12.34
C VAL A 33 -17.44 11.44 12.46
N ALA A 34 -17.98 11.04 13.62
CA ALA A 34 -18.53 9.71 13.82
C ALA A 34 -19.67 9.41 12.83
N ASP A 35 -20.61 10.34 12.67
CA ASP A 35 -21.73 10.20 11.74
C ASP A 35 -21.26 10.08 10.28
N THR A 36 -20.29 10.91 9.88
CA THR A 36 -19.71 10.85 8.52
C THR A 36 -19.03 9.50 8.26
N LEU A 37 -18.27 8.97 9.22
CA LEU A 37 -17.64 7.65 9.09
C LEU A 37 -18.69 6.53 8.97
N ILE A 38 -19.79 6.61 9.71
CA ILE A 38 -20.90 5.64 9.62
C ILE A 38 -21.57 5.70 8.24
N GLN A 39 -21.82 6.89 7.71
CA GLN A 39 -22.39 7.08 6.36
C GLN A 39 -21.49 6.49 5.26
N HIS A 40 -20.17 6.56 5.42
CA HIS A 40 -19.18 5.95 4.52
C HIS A 40 -18.91 4.46 4.80
N GLU A 41 -19.74 3.81 5.63
CA GLU A 41 -19.67 2.38 5.97
C GLU A 41 -18.36 2.01 6.69
N LEU A 42 -17.91 2.91 7.57
CA LEU A 42 -16.73 2.77 8.43
C LEU A 42 -17.07 2.92 9.93
N PRO A 43 -18.14 2.28 10.46
CA PRO A 43 -18.55 2.43 11.86
C PRO A 43 -17.46 2.02 12.87
N GLN A 44 -16.59 1.09 12.50
CA GLN A 44 -15.46 0.67 13.33
C GLN A 44 -14.41 1.77 13.52
N LEU A 45 -14.32 2.74 12.61
CA LEU A 45 -13.42 3.88 12.72
C LEU A 45 -14.01 5.01 13.56
N ALA A 46 -15.33 5.05 13.73
CA ALA A 46 -16.02 6.00 14.60
C ALA A 46 -15.77 5.73 16.11
N ALA A 47 -15.25 4.54 16.45
CA ALA A 47 -14.88 4.21 17.83
C ALA A 47 -13.72 5.12 18.29
N GLY A 48 -14.03 6.00 19.26
CA GLY A 48 -13.17 7.10 19.73
C GLY A 48 -13.81 8.48 19.56
N TYR A 49 -14.79 8.61 18.65
CA TYR A 49 -15.51 9.85 18.35
C TYR A 49 -16.98 9.81 18.79
N ALA A 50 -17.58 8.61 18.85
CA ALA A 50 -18.96 8.43 19.29
C ALA A 50 -19.13 8.58 20.82
N ARG A 51 -20.13 9.34 21.27
CA ARG A 51 -20.48 9.59 22.69
C ARG A 51 -21.32 8.47 23.34
N GLU A 52 -21.12 7.20 22.99
CA GLU A 52 -21.91 6.11 23.58
C GLU A 52 -21.17 5.39 24.72
N PRO A 53 -21.59 5.58 25.99
CA PRO A 53 -21.10 4.75 27.09
C PRO A 53 -21.60 3.31 26.92
N GLY A 54 -20.68 2.34 26.89
CA GLY A 54 -20.99 0.91 26.91
C GLY A 54 -20.67 0.12 25.63
N ARG A 55 -20.21 0.77 24.55
CA ARG A 55 -19.66 0.03 23.39
C ARG A 55 -18.30 -0.53 23.76
N GLN A 56 -18.16 -1.85 23.71
CA GLN A 56 -16.89 -2.54 23.92
C GLN A 56 -15.87 -1.94 22.94
N GLN A 57 -14.85 -1.27 23.46
CA GLN A 57 -13.84 -0.64 22.62
C GLN A 57 -13.16 -1.73 21.81
N ASP A 58 -13.21 -1.61 20.48
CA ASP A 58 -12.47 -2.49 19.59
C ASP A 58 -10.98 -2.39 19.97
N PRO A 59 -10.36 -3.46 20.48
CA PRO A 59 -8.98 -3.42 20.97
C PRO A 59 -7.98 -3.19 19.83
N ARG A 60 -8.43 -3.26 18.58
CA ARG A 60 -7.60 -3.01 17.39
C ARG A 60 -7.24 -1.53 17.29
N SER A 61 -5.97 -1.29 16.96
CA SER A 61 -5.47 0.01 16.55
C SER A 61 -6.24 0.54 15.33
N LEU A 62 -6.21 1.86 15.12
CA LEU A 62 -6.81 2.50 13.94
C LEU A 62 -6.30 1.88 12.63
N GLU A 63 -5.00 1.57 12.57
CA GLU A 63 -4.39 0.94 11.40
C GLU A 63 -4.90 -0.49 11.18
N GLN A 64 -5.03 -1.29 12.24
CA GLN A 64 -5.60 -2.64 12.16
C GLN A 64 -7.07 -2.61 11.68
N ARG A 65 -7.87 -1.64 12.14
CA ARG A 65 -9.27 -1.47 11.71
C ARG A 65 -9.40 -1.07 10.24
N ILE A 66 -8.51 -0.20 9.78
CA ILE A 66 -8.44 0.21 8.37
C ILE A 66 -8.03 -0.94 7.46
N ILE A 67 -7.02 -1.71 7.86
CA ILE A 67 -6.59 -2.86 7.07
C ILE A 67 -7.68 -3.95 7.07
N ALA A 68 -8.36 -4.18 8.20
CA ALA A 68 -9.49 -5.10 8.24
C ALA A 68 -10.59 -4.72 7.23
N GLN A 69 -10.93 -3.43 7.11
CA GLN A 69 -11.93 -2.97 6.14
C GLN A 69 -11.57 -3.34 4.70
N ILE A 70 -10.33 -3.03 4.27
CA ILE A 70 -9.92 -3.32 2.90
C ILE A 70 -9.82 -4.83 2.64
N LEU A 71 -9.45 -5.63 3.64
CA LEU A 71 -9.48 -7.09 3.56
C LEU A 71 -10.91 -7.61 3.41
N ASP A 72 -11.87 -7.14 4.21
CA ASP A 72 -13.27 -7.58 4.15
C ASP A 72 -13.91 -7.25 2.80
N GLU A 73 -13.67 -6.04 2.29
CA GLU A 73 -14.14 -5.66 0.96
C GLU A 73 -13.48 -6.50 -0.13
N THR A 74 -12.16 -6.75 -0.05
CA THR A 74 -11.45 -7.63 -0.98
C THR A 74 -12.02 -9.05 -0.95
N GLN A 75 -12.33 -9.58 0.24
CA GLN A 75 -12.90 -10.91 0.41
C GLN A 75 -14.21 -11.06 -0.36
N VAL A 76 -15.04 -10.02 -0.39
CA VAL A 76 -16.29 -10.00 -1.18
C VAL A 76 -16.00 -9.97 -2.68
N LEU A 77 -15.06 -9.14 -3.13
CA LEU A 77 -14.74 -8.95 -4.55
C LEU A 77 -14.08 -10.18 -5.19
N ILE A 78 -13.35 -10.99 -4.42
CA ILE A 78 -12.71 -12.21 -4.94
C ILE A 78 -13.64 -13.42 -5.05
N ARG A 79 -14.80 -13.42 -4.39
CA ARG A 79 -15.76 -14.56 -4.43
C ARG A 79 -16.13 -15.00 -5.85
N PRO A 80 -16.52 -14.10 -6.77
CA PRO A 80 -16.89 -14.47 -8.14
C PRO A 80 -15.67 -14.73 -9.05
N LEU A 81 -14.45 -14.46 -8.58
CA LEU A 81 -13.24 -14.62 -9.37
C LEU A 81 -12.69 -16.05 -9.24
N SER A 82 -12.04 -16.49 -10.32
CA SER A 82 -11.30 -17.75 -10.40
C SER A 82 -9.95 -17.54 -11.11
N GLY A 83 -9.11 -18.58 -11.14
CA GLY A 83 -7.84 -18.59 -11.87
C GLY A 83 -6.91 -17.43 -11.50
N ALA A 84 -6.29 -16.83 -12.54
CA ALA A 84 -5.32 -15.74 -12.39
C ALA A 84 -5.90 -14.51 -11.68
N ALA A 85 -7.17 -14.17 -11.93
CA ALA A 85 -7.80 -12.98 -11.34
C ALA A 85 -7.95 -13.12 -9.82
N ARG A 86 -8.43 -14.29 -9.35
CA ARG A 86 -8.53 -14.57 -7.90
C ARG A 86 -7.16 -14.66 -7.27
N ALA A 87 -6.22 -15.34 -7.92
CA ALA A 87 -4.86 -15.49 -7.43
C ALA A 87 -4.15 -14.14 -7.28
N PHE A 88 -4.32 -13.24 -8.24
CA PHE A 88 -3.76 -11.89 -8.20
C PHE A 88 -4.31 -11.07 -7.04
N LEU A 89 -5.63 -10.92 -6.89
CA LEU A 89 -6.21 -10.12 -5.81
C LEU A 89 -5.97 -10.73 -4.42
N THR A 90 -5.92 -12.06 -4.33
CA THR A 90 -5.52 -12.75 -3.09
C THR A 90 -4.07 -12.46 -2.75
N PHE A 91 -3.17 -12.42 -3.74
CA PHE A 91 -1.77 -12.08 -3.51
C PHE A 91 -1.57 -10.59 -3.24
N TRP A 92 -2.41 -9.72 -3.81
CA TRP A 92 -2.37 -8.29 -3.53
C TRP A 92 -2.53 -8.00 -2.03
N THR A 93 -3.38 -8.72 -1.31
CA THR A 93 -3.53 -8.57 0.15
C THR A 93 -2.32 -9.05 0.95
N ALA A 94 -1.41 -9.85 0.36
CA ALA A 94 -0.25 -10.38 1.05
C ALA A 94 0.69 -9.30 1.60
N ARG A 95 0.68 -8.06 1.08
CA ARG A 95 1.48 -6.94 1.62
C ARG A 95 1.22 -6.68 3.10
N PHE A 96 -0.03 -6.88 3.55
CA PHE A 96 -0.39 -6.69 4.96
C PHE A 96 0.20 -7.81 5.82
N GLU A 97 0.22 -9.03 5.31
CA GLU A 97 0.84 -10.15 6.00
C GLU A 97 2.37 -10.07 5.99
N ILE A 98 2.97 -9.61 4.88
CA ILE A 98 4.40 -9.28 4.84
C ILE A 98 4.75 -8.17 5.83
N SER A 99 3.84 -7.21 6.07
CA SER A 99 4.02 -6.20 7.13
C SER A 99 4.00 -6.82 8.54
N ASN A 100 3.23 -7.89 8.76
CA ASN A 100 3.31 -8.68 10.00
C ASN A 100 4.65 -9.39 10.11
N VAL A 101 5.16 -9.97 9.02
CA VAL A 101 6.50 -10.59 9.00
C VAL A 101 7.59 -9.59 9.41
N LYS A 102 7.59 -8.38 8.83
CA LYS A 102 8.53 -7.32 9.23
C LYS A 102 8.36 -6.91 10.70
N THR A 103 7.13 -6.92 11.19
CA THR A 103 6.85 -6.59 12.60
C THR A 103 7.40 -7.66 13.53
N LEU A 104 7.27 -8.95 13.20
CA LEU A 104 7.88 -10.06 13.92
C LEU A 104 9.42 -10.01 13.87
N LEU A 105 10.00 -9.72 12.71
CA LEU A 105 11.46 -9.62 12.57
C LEU A 105 12.03 -8.47 13.42
N ARG A 106 11.40 -7.29 13.34
CA ARG A 106 11.78 -6.13 14.17
C ARG A 106 11.57 -6.37 15.66
N SER A 107 10.54 -7.13 16.05
CA SER A 107 10.31 -7.47 17.45
C SER A 107 11.41 -8.38 17.98
N LYS A 108 11.91 -9.33 17.17
CA LYS A 108 13.04 -10.20 17.53
C LYS A 108 14.36 -9.43 17.66
N LEU A 109 14.62 -8.50 16.74
CA LEU A 109 15.79 -7.61 16.83
C LEU A 109 15.78 -6.69 18.06
N ARG A 110 14.61 -6.47 18.67
CA ARG A 110 14.42 -5.61 19.85
C ARG A 110 14.14 -6.38 21.14
N ASP A 111 14.25 -7.72 21.09
CA ASP A 111 13.95 -8.62 22.20
C ASP A 111 12.57 -8.37 22.86
N GLU A 112 11.56 -8.10 22.03
CA GLU A 112 10.20 -7.88 22.51
C GLU A 112 9.48 -9.19 22.88
N ARG A 113 8.64 -9.15 23.92
CA ARG A 113 7.84 -10.31 24.34
C ARG A 113 6.83 -10.74 23.26
N PRO A 114 6.64 -12.05 23.02
CA PRO A 114 5.70 -12.58 22.02
C PRO A 114 4.28 -12.00 22.12
N ALA A 115 3.72 -11.90 23.33
CA ALA A 115 2.38 -11.34 23.54
C ALA A 115 2.24 -9.89 23.07
N ALA A 116 3.29 -9.07 23.25
CA ALA A 116 3.28 -7.67 22.85
C ALA A 116 3.33 -7.50 21.33
N VAL A 117 4.12 -8.32 20.63
CA VAL A 117 4.14 -8.30 19.16
C VAL A 117 2.85 -8.82 18.57
N LEU A 118 2.30 -9.92 19.09
CA LEU A 118 1.04 -10.52 18.63
C LEU A 118 -0.12 -9.53 18.67
N ALA A 119 -0.23 -8.71 19.72
CA ALA A 119 -1.26 -7.69 19.83
C ALA A 119 -1.18 -6.58 18.76
N ARG A 120 0.02 -6.35 18.19
CA ARG A 120 0.26 -5.34 17.14
C ARG A 120 0.11 -5.89 15.73
N LEU A 121 0.06 -7.21 15.56
CA LEU A 121 -0.07 -7.80 14.23
C LEU A 121 -1.43 -7.48 13.62
N THR A 122 -1.44 -7.25 12.32
CA THR A 122 -2.66 -7.04 11.56
C THR A 122 -3.44 -8.36 11.47
N PRO A 123 -4.71 -8.42 11.90
CA PRO A 123 -5.51 -9.62 11.74
C PRO A 123 -5.84 -9.83 10.26
N MET A 124 -5.28 -10.87 9.67
CA MET A 124 -5.43 -11.16 8.23
C MET A 124 -6.75 -11.86 7.87
N GLY A 125 -7.48 -12.38 8.86
CA GLY A 125 -8.74 -13.10 8.64
C GLY A 125 -8.59 -14.23 7.62
N ALA A 126 -9.47 -14.26 6.61
CA ALA A 126 -9.45 -15.27 5.54
C ALA A 126 -8.22 -15.21 4.61
N PHE A 127 -7.38 -14.18 4.74
CA PHE A 127 -6.14 -14.03 3.98
C PHE A 127 -4.90 -14.45 4.77
N GLY A 128 -5.04 -14.81 6.05
CA GLY A 128 -3.93 -15.27 6.89
C GLY A 128 -3.40 -16.62 6.43
N ARG A 129 -2.10 -16.69 6.18
CA ARG A 129 -1.34 -17.87 5.78
C ARG A 129 -0.25 -18.25 6.77
N LEU A 130 0.04 -17.38 7.73
CA LEU A 130 1.07 -17.54 8.73
C LEU A 130 0.50 -17.98 10.07
N ASP A 131 1.20 -18.92 10.71
CA ASP A 131 1.02 -19.20 12.13
C ASP A 131 1.78 -18.15 12.95
N ASN A 132 1.11 -17.03 13.24
CA ASN A 132 1.73 -15.94 13.97
C ASN A 132 2.11 -16.33 15.40
N GLN A 133 1.42 -17.30 16.01
CA GLN A 133 1.73 -17.76 17.37
C GLN A 133 3.06 -18.50 17.37
N ASP A 134 3.21 -19.46 16.46
CA ASP A 134 4.48 -20.17 16.27
C ASP A 134 5.62 -19.19 15.97
N LEU A 135 5.44 -18.32 14.97
CA LEU A 135 6.47 -17.37 14.56
C LEU A 135 6.87 -16.39 15.67
N ALA A 136 5.92 -15.90 16.47
CA ALA A 136 6.23 -15.02 17.60
C ALA A 136 7.09 -15.70 18.67
N HIS A 137 7.07 -17.04 18.74
CA HIS A 137 7.84 -17.85 19.69
C HIS A 137 9.17 -18.38 19.15
N ALA A 138 9.60 -17.98 17.95
CA ALA A 138 10.97 -18.24 17.50
C ALA A 138 12.01 -17.62 18.46
N GLU A 139 13.12 -18.31 18.70
CA GLU A 139 14.20 -17.92 19.59
C GLU A 139 14.91 -16.65 19.08
N ASP A 140 15.20 -16.60 17.79
CA ASP A 140 15.91 -15.50 17.15
C ASP A 140 15.42 -15.22 15.72
N VAL A 141 16.05 -14.23 15.07
CA VAL A 141 15.75 -13.86 13.67
C VAL A 141 16.05 -15.01 12.71
N GLY A 142 17.11 -15.78 12.94
CA GLY A 142 17.50 -16.89 12.08
C GLY A 142 16.49 -18.03 12.12
N GLU A 143 16.01 -18.40 13.30
CA GLU A 143 14.93 -19.36 13.46
C GLU A 143 13.62 -18.85 12.85
N LEU A 144 13.26 -17.59 13.12
CA LEU A 144 12.06 -16.98 12.54
C LEU A 144 12.09 -17.05 11.00
N LEU A 145 13.23 -16.73 10.39
CA LEU A 145 13.41 -16.83 8.94
C LEU A 145 13.34 -18.28 8.45
N ARG A 146 13.97 -19.25 9.14
CA ARG A 146 13.87 -20.68 8.78
C ARG A 146 12.42 -21.18 8.78
N ARG A 147 11.63 -20.80 9.79
CA ARG A 147 10.19 -21.17 9.89
C ARG A 147 9.40 -20.56 8.72
N LEU A 148 9.67 -19.30 8.38
CA LEU A 148 9.07 -18.62 7.24
C LEU A 148 9.47 -19.22 5.87
N GLU A 149 10.70 -19.74 5.75
CA GLU A 149 11.21 -20.42 4.54
C GLU A 149 10.54 -21.78 4.26
N ALA A 150 9.89 -22.37 5.27
CA ALA A 150 9.07 -23.56 5.13
C ALA A 150 7.61 -23.25 4.72
N GLY A 151 7.21 -21.98 4.77
CA GLY A 151 5.83 -21.55 4.59
C GLY A 151 5.51 -20.93 3.22
N HIS A 152 4.36 -20.25 3.18
CA HIS A 152 3.79 -19.66 1.95
C HIS A 152 4.65 -18.56 1.31
N TYR A 153 5.51 -17.89 2.08
CA TYR A 153 6.38 -16.81 1.59
C TYR A 153 7.83 -17.23 1.39
N ALA A 154 8.10 -18.54 1.31
CA ALA A 154 9.45 -19.08 1.20
C ALA A 154 10.32 -18.41 0.13
N SER A 155 9.76 -18.16 -1.07
CA SER A 155 10.52 -17.52 -2.15
C SER A 155 10.93 -16.08 -1.81
N ILE A 156 10.07 -15.31 -1.13
CA ILE A 156 10.35 -13.94 -0.73
C ILE A 156 11.39 -13.95 0.40
N VAL A 157 11.19 -14.80 1.40
CA VAL A 157 11.99 -14.84 2.62
C VAL A 157 13.40 -15.34 2.38
N ARG A 158 13.61 -16.31 1.46
CA ARG A 158 14.97 -16.79 1.11
C ARG A 158 15.88 -15.68 0.60
N HIS A 159 15.33 -14.77 -0.22
CA HIS A 159 16.10 -13.62 -0.72
C HIS A 159 16.39 -12.64 0.42
N ALA A 160 15.40 -12.37 1.27
CA ALA A 160 15.56 -11.48 2.42
C ALA A 160 16.58 -12.00 3.45
N ARG A 161 16.56 -13.31 3.72
CA ARG A 161 17.53 -13.97 4.60
C ARG A 161 18.96 -13.84 4.06
N ARG A 162 19.19 -14.11 2.77
CA ARG A 162 20.52 -13.95 2.15
C ARG A 162 21.03 -12.51 2.23
N ALA A 163 20.16 -11.53 1.98
CA ALA A 163 20.51 -10.11 2.08
C ALA A 163 20.88 -9.71 3.53
N PHE A 164 20.15 -10.27 4.50
CA PHE A 164 20.41 -10.04 5.92
C PHE A 164 21.69 -10.73 6.40
N GLU A 165 21.96 -11.97 6.01
CA GLU A 165 23.19 -12.69 6.38
C GLU A 165 24.46 -12.00 5.83
N GLN A 166 24.35 -11.29 4.70
CA GLN A 166 25.47 -10.54 4.12
C GLN A 166 25.73 -9.20 4.81
N SER A 167 24.67 -8.45 5.16
CA SER A 167 24.78 -7.07 5.64
C SER A 167 24.58 -6.91 7.15
N HIS A 168 23.87 -7.84 7.78
CA HIS A 168 23.31 -7.74 9.14
C HIS A 168 22.49 -6.46 9.38
N ASP A 169 22.05 -5.81 8.31
CA ASP A 169 21.29 -4.56 8.36
C ASP A 169 19.78 -4.86 8.32
N PRO A 170 19.00 -4.46 9.35
CA PRO A 170 17.55 -4.60 9.35
C PRO A 170 16.87 -3.93 8.15
N PHE A 171 17.45 -2.86 7.60
CA PHE A 171 16.90 -2.21 6.41
C PHE A 171 16.96 -3.14 5.19
N SER A 172 18.09 -3.84 4.98
CA SER A 172 18.25 -4.79 3.87
C SER A 172 17.20 -5.91 3.92
N LEU A 173 16.84 -6.35 5.13
CA LEU A 173 15.80 -7.34 5.33
C LEU A 173 14.41 -6.83 4.91
N ASP A 174 14.02 -5.63 5.40
CA ASP A 174 12.74 -5.01 5.05
C ASP A 174 12.63 -4.73 3.55
N ALA A 175 13.69 -4.18 2.95
CA ALA A 175 13.75 -3.86 1.52
C ALA A 175 13.66 -5.11 0.64
N ALA A 176 14.31 -6.21 1.02
CA ALA A 176 14.24 -7.47 0.27
C ALA A 176 12.86 -8.14 0.37
N LEU A 177 12.18 -8.06 1.52
CA LEU A 177 10.80 -8.53 1.66
C LEU A 177 9.84 -7.73 0.78
N ASP A 178 10.01 -6.41 0.75
CA ASP A 178 9.22 -5.51 -0.10
C ASP A 178 9.47 -5.78 -1.59
N HIS A 179 10.73 -5.90 -1.99
CA HIS A 179 11.12 -6.25 -3.36
C HIS A 179 10.46 -7.57 -3.79
N GLY A 180 10.62 -8.64 -3.00
CA GLY A 180 10.05 -9.95 -3.35
C GLY A 180 8.52 -9.97 -3.39
N TYR A 181 7.84 -9.13 -2.59
CA TYR A 181 6.39 -8.94 -2.71
C TYR A 181 6.01 -8.32 -4.06
N TYR A 182 6.63 -7.19 -4.45
CA TYR A 182 6.26 -6.50 -5.69
C TYR A 182 6.70 -7.25 -6.95
N GLU A 183 7.81 -7.99 -6.92
CA GLU A 183 8.14 -8.93 -7.99
C GLU A 183 7.05 -10.01 -8.13
N GLY A 184 6.66 -10.63 -7.00
CA GLY A 184 5.60 -11.64 -6.98
C GLY A 184 4.24 -11.12 -7.47
N LEU A 185 3.95 -9.84 -7.22
CA LEU A 185 2.73 -9.16 -7.69
C LEU A 185 2.81 -8.93 -9.20
N THR A 186 3.94 -8.42 -9.68
CA THR A 186 4.22 -8.12 -11.09
C THR A 186 4.19 -9.38 -11.96
N LEU A 187 4.66 -10.52 -11.45
CA LEU A 187 4.57 -11.83 -12.12
C LEU A 187 3.12 -12.30 -12.23
N ARG A 188 2.34 -12.20 -11.15
CA ARG A 188 0.91 -12.60 -11.15
C ARG A 188 0.03 -11.68 -11.99
N ALA A 189 0.48 -10.45 -12.23
CA ALA A 189 -0.20 -9.52 -13.12
C ALA A 189 -0.05 -9.89 -14.60
N GLN A 190 1.03 -10.57 -15.04
CA GLN A 190 1.30 -10.82 -16.47
C GLN A 190 0.13 -11.48 -17.21
N PRO A 191 -0.43 -12.61 -16.73
CA PRO A 191 -1.54 -13.25 -17.45
C PRO A 191 -2.80 -12.37 -17.53
N LEU A 192 -2.97 -11.45 -16.56
CA LEU A 192 -4.07 -10.50 -16.56
C LEU A 192 -3.81 -9.34 -17.49
N GLU A 193 -2.57 -8.85 -17.59
CA GLU A 193 -2.20 -7.85 -18.59
C GLU A 193 -2.41 -8.37 -20.00
N ASP A 194 -2.04 -9.62 -20.27
CA ASP A 194 -2.23 -10.25 -21.58
C ASP A 194 -3.72 -10.48 -21.90
N ALA A 195 -4.52 -10.88 -20.91
CA ALA A 195 -5.94 -11.18 -21.11
C ALA A 195 -6.87 -9.96 -21.06
N VAL A 196 -6.56 -8.96 -20.23
CA VAL A 196 -7.40 -7.77 -19.94
C VAL A 196 -6.90 -6.55 -20.72
N GLY A 197 -5.63 -6.51 -21.08
CA GLY A 197 -5.02 -5.47 -21.88
C GLY A 197 -4.79 -4.16 -21.13
N ALA A 198 -4.91 -3.05 -21.88
CA ALA A 198 -4.51 -1.72 -21.45
C ALA A 198 -5.10 -1.25 -20.11
N PRO A 199 -6.40 -1.48 -19.77
CA PRO A 199 -6.96 -1.01 -18.50
C PRO A 199 -6.20 -1.58 -17.30
N PHE A 200 -5.94 -2.89 -17.27
CA PHE A 200 -5.23 -3.52 -16.17
C PHE A 200 -3.73 -3.19 -16.17
N ARG A 201 -3.11 -3.18 -17.35
CA ARG A 201 -1.69 -2.81 -17.50
C ARG A 201 -1.43 -1.38 -17.01
N SER A 202 -2.35 -0.44 -17.23
CA SER A 202 -2.20 0.94 -16.76
C SER A 202 -2.19 1.06 -15.23
N LEU A 203 -3.02 0.27 -14.52
CA LEU A 203 -3.05 0.25 -13.06
C LEU A 203 -1.73 -0.28 -12.49
N MET A 204 -1.20 -1.36 -13.09
CA MET A 204 0.07 -1.94 -12.68
C MET A 204 1.27 -1.03 -13.01
N ALA A 205 1.27 -0.40 -14.18
CA ALA A 205 2.30 0.56 -14.57
C ALA A 205 2.41 1.70 -13.57
N ASN A 206 1.28 2.36 -13.27
CA ASN A 206 1.25 3.46 -12.31
C ASN A 206 1.68 3.04 -10.91
N LEU A 207 1.31 1.82 -10.48
CA LEU A 207 1.72 1.28 -9.18
C LEU A 207 3.23 1.04 -9.11
N ILE A 208 3.80 0.31 -10.07
CA ILE A 208 5.20 -0.11 -10.05
C ILE A 208 6.16 1.03 -10.37
N ASP A 209 5.83 1.89 -11.34
CA ASP A 209 6.69 3.04 -11.69
C ASP A 209 6.78 4.03 -10.52
N ARG A 210 5.67 4.28 -9.79
CA ARG A 210 5.69 5.11 -8.57
C ARG A 210 6.53 4.49 -7.47
N ILE A 211 6.38 3.18 -7.22
CA ILE A 211 7.17 2.49 -6.19
C ILE A 211 8.66 2.59 -6.52
N ASN A 212 9.04 2.27 -7.76
CA ASN A 212 10.43 2.32 -8.19
C ASN A 212 11.02 3.73 -8.11
N LEU A 213 10.32 4.75 -8.60
CA LEU A 213 10.85 6.12 -8.57
C LEU A 213 11.01 6.62 -7.12
N VAL A 214 10.00 6.42 -6.27
CA VAL A 214 10.06 6.86 -4.87
C VAL A 214 11.13 6.08 -4.10
N TRP A 215 11.26 4.76 -4.31
CA TRP A 215 12.33 3.98 -3.68
C TRP A 215 13.71 4.41 -4.16
N LEU A 216 13.90 4.61 -5.46
CA LEU A 216 15.16 5.09 -6.02
C LEU A 216 15.57 6.40 -5.34
N LEU A 217 14.68 7.39 -5.31
CA LEU A 217 14.95 8.68 -4.70
C LEU A 217 15.26 8.56 -3.20
N ARG A 218 14.48 7.79 -2.44
CA ARG A 218 14.72 7.62 -1.00
C ARG A 218 16.02 6.89 -0.74
N TYR A 219 16.29 5.80 -1.44
CA TYR A 219 17.48 4.98 -1.25
C TYR A 219 18.76 5.76 -1.63
N ARG A 220 18.74 6.53 -2.72
CA ARG A 220 19.87 7.40 -3.11
C ARG A 220 20.04 8.61 -2.21
N PHE A 221 18.97 9.34 -1.93
CA PHE A 221 19.09 10.69 -1.37
C PHE A 221 18.79 10.79 0.12
N ASN A 222 17.99 9.89 0.69
CA ASN A 222 17.73 9.85 2.13
C ASN A 222 18.64 8.85 2.85
N TYR A 223 18.79 7.64 2.30
CA TYR A 223 19.60 6.57 2.88
C TYR A 223 21.04 6.53 2.36
N LYS A 224 21.37 7.33 1.34
CA LYS A 224 22.73 7.48 0.79
C LYS A 224 23.35 6.17 0.31
N LEU A 225 22.54 5.24 -0.18
CA LEU A 225 23.02 3.97 -0.70
C LEU A 225 23.74 4.14 -2.05
N PRO A 226 24.78 3.35 -2.35
CA PRO A 226 25.46 3.37 -3.65
C PRO A 226 24.51 3.01 -4.81
N PRO A 227 24.69 3.60 -6.02
CA PRO A 227 23.82 3.36 -7.18
C PRO A 227 23.55 1.89 -7.50
N ALA A 228 24.59 1.06 -7.50
CA ALA A 228 24.46 -0.37 -7.77
C ALA A 228 23.55 -1.07 -6.74
N GLN A 229 23.74 -0.78 -5.45
CA GLN A 229 22.91 -1.34 -4.39
C GLN A 229 21.45 -0.86 -4.53
N VAL A 230 21.23 0.41 -4.85
CA VAL A 230 19.86 0.92 -5.09
C VAL A 230 19.19 0.15 -6.20
N TYR A 231 19.84 0.01 -7.36
CA TYR A 231 19.26 -0.71 -8.50
C TYR A 231 18.82 -2.13 -8.14
N TYR A 232 19.62 -2.87 -7.37
CA TYR A 232 19.27 -4.22 -6.91
C TYR A 232 18.10 -4.29 -5.93
N LEU A 233 17.72 -3.17 -5.31
CA LEU A 233 16.57 -3.07 -4.40
C LEU A 233 15.29 -2.60 -5.12
N LEU A 234 15.38 -2.21 -6.39
CA LEU A 234 14.23 -1.80 -7.20
C LEU A 234 13.57 -2.99 -7.89
N VAL A 235 12.26 -2.89 -8.11
CA VAL A 235 11.47 -3.94 -8.74
C VAL A 235 11.72 -3.92 -10.24
N GLY A 236 12.03 -5.08 -10.82
CA GLY A 236 12.11 -5.22 -12.28
C GLY A 236 10.81 -4.74 -12.95
N SER A 237 10.90 -3.65 -13.72
CA SER A 237 9.74 -3.03 -14.39
C SER A 237 9.78 -3.24 -15.90
N ARG A 238 8.59 -3.51 -16.46
CA ARG A 238 8.30 -3.61 -17.90
C ARG A 238 7.36 -2.48 -18.37
N TYR A 239 7.27 -1.43 -17.56
CA TYR A 239 6.36 -0.30 -17.75
C TYR A 239 7.15 0.92 -18.25
N SER A 240 6.94 2.10 -17.67
CA SER A 240 7.53 3.36 -18.15
C SER A 240 8.99 3.51 -17.73
N LEU A 241 9.40 2.83 -16.65
CA LEU A 241 10.77 2.83 -16.14
C LEU A 241 11.40 1.44 -16.27
N PRO A 242 11.84 1.01 -17.48
CA PRO A 242 12.52 -0.28 -17.65
C PRO A 242 13.84 -0.33 -16.86
N GLY A 243 14.37 -1.54 -16.64
CA GLY A 243 15.58 -1.75 -15.82
C GLY A 243 16.79 -0.90 -16.23
N SER A 244 17.06 -0.77 -17.54
CA SER A 244 18.13 0.10 -18.04
C SER A 244 17.94 1.56 -17.64
N ARG A 245 16.70 2.07 -17.72
CA ARG A 245 16.36 3.43 -17.30
C ARG A 245 16.52 3.59 -15.78
N LEU A 246 16.09 2.62 -14.98
CA LEU A 246 16.29 2.67 -13.53
C LEU A 246 17.77 2.67 -13.14
N GLN A 247 18.60 1.90 -13.86
CA GLN A 247 20.04 1.89 -13.66
C GLN A 247 20.68 3.24 -14.00
N GLU A 248 20.28 3.86 -15.12
CA GLU A 248 20.72 5.21 -15.51
C GLU A 248 20.32 6.25 -14.45
N LEU A 249 19.06 6.25 -14.02
CA LEU A 249 18.56 7.18 -13.02
C LEU A 249 19.24 7.02 -11.65
N ALA A 250 19.52 5.79 -11.24
CA ALA A 250 20.18 5.52 -9.95
C ALA A 250 21.62 6.07 -9.91
N ALA A 251 22.28 6.21 -11.06
CA ALA A 251 23.63 6.74 -11.16
C ALA A 251 23.70 8.27 -11.04
N LEU A 252 22.57 8.97 -11.07
CA LEU A 252 22.52 10.43 -10.97
C LEU A 252 22.74 10.91 -9.52
N ASP A 253 23.26 12.12 -9.40
CA ASP A 253 23.77 12.66 -8.13
C ASP A 253 22.79 13.58 -7.39
N SER A 254 21.67 13.96 -8.01
CA SER A 254 20.66 14.80 -7.38
C SER A 254 19.23 14.43 -7.80
N LEU A 255 18.25 14.87 -6.99
CA LEU A 255 16.82 14.67 -7.28
C LEU A 255 16.44 15.37 -8.59
N GLU A 256 16.90 16.60 -8.78
CA GLU A 256 16.64 17.42 -9.96
C GLU A 256 17.16 16.72 -11.22
N ALA A 257 18.41 16.23 -11.19
CA ALA A 257 18.97 15.47 -12.30
C ALA A 257 18.15 14.21 -12.62
N VAL A 258 17.65 13.51 -11.59
CA VAL A 258 16.76 12.35 -11.79
C VAL A 258 15.46 12.78 -12.47
N LEU A 259 14.81 13.84 -12.00
CA LEU A 259 13.56 14.34 -12.58
C LEU A 259 13.75 14.78 -14.04
N ASP A 260 14.84 15.50 -14.34
CA ASP A 260 15.18 15.97 -15.70
C ASP A 260 15.51 14.83 -16.68
N ALA A 261 15.88 13.65 -16.15
CA ALA A 261 16.22 12.47 -16.95
C ALA A 261 15.07 11.46 -17.11
N LEU A 262 13.90 11.73 -16.52
CA LEU A 262 12.71 10.88 -16.65
C LEU A 262 12.17 10.85 -18.09
N PRO A 263 11.38 9.84 -18.49
CA PRO A 263 10.59 9.90 -19.71
C PRO A 263 9.69 11.16 -19.75
N SER A 264 9.48 11.74 -20.95
CA SER A 264 8.76 13.02 -21.13
C SER A 264 7.36 13.05 -20.48
N ALA A 265 6.65 11.92 -20.52
CA ALA A 265 5.35 11.79 -19.86
C ALA A 265 5.44 11.97 -18.34
N LEU A 266 6.44 11.36 -17.70
CA LEU A 266 6.67 11.48 -16.25
C LEU A 266 7.24 12.86 -15.89
N GLN A 267 8.10 13.45 -16.73
CA GLN A 267 8.58 14.83 -16.53
C GLN A 267 7.43 15.82 -16.53
N SER A 268 6.52 15.70 -17.50
CA SER A 268 5.35 16.58 -17.63
C SER A 268 4.44 16.46 -16.40
N GLN A 269 4.23 15.23 -15.91
CA GLN A 269 3.46 14.99 -14.69
C GLN A 269 4.12 15.60 -13.44
N LEU A 270 5.44 15.52 -13.34
CA LEU A 270 6.20 15.95 -12.16
C LEU A 270 6.72 17.40 -12.24
N THR A 271 6.21 18.19 -13.18
CA THR A 271 6.61 19.58 -13.33
C THR A 271 6.34 20.38 -12.05
N GLY A 272 7.34 21.12 -11.58
CA GLY A 272 7.26 21.94 -10.37
C GLY A 272 7.43 21.19 -9.04
N VAL A 273 7.61 19.86 -9.07
CA VAL A 273 7.90 19.07 -7.88
C VAL A 273 9.39 19.17 -7.54
N THR A 274 9.71 19.47 -6.28
CA THR A 274 11.09 19.68 -5.82
C THR A 274 11.52 18.74 -4.70
N ASP A 275 10.63 17.88 -4.21
CA ASP A 275 10.92 16.97 -3.12
C ASP A 275 10.28 15.58 -3.32
N ILE A 276 10.81 14.60 -2.59
CA ILE A 276 10.37 13.19 -2.69
C ILE A 276 8.89 13.02 -2.27
N PRO A 277 8.41 13.65 -1.18
CA PRO A 277 6.98 13.60 -0.84
C PRO A 277 6.08 14.15 -1.96
N GLY A 278 6.47 15.25 -2.61
CA GLY A 278 5.76 15.81 -3.75
C GLY A 278 5.75 14.87 -4.96
N VAL A 279 6.85 14.14 -5.22
CA VAL A 279 6.89 13.12 -6.29
C VAL A 279 5.87 12.03 -6.00
N PHE A 280 5.85 11.52 -4.76
CA PHE A 280 4.87 10.53 -4.34
C PHE A 280 3.43 11.04 -4.49
N ALA A 281 3.15 12.24 -3.97
CA ALA A 281 1.83 12.87 -4.00
C ALA A 281 1.29 13.05 -5.42
N ARG A 282 2.10 13.62 -6.32
CA ARG A 282 1.72 13.86 -7.71
C ARG A 282 1.47 12.56 -8.46
N MET A 283 2.37 11.58 -8.36
CA MET A 283 2.18 10.28 -9.01
C MET A 283 0.99 9.52 -8.42
N GLU A 284 0.72 9.64 -7.12
CA GLU A 284 -0.48 9.05 -6.51
C GLU A 284 -1.76 9.70 -7.03
N HIS A 285 -1.79 11.03 -7.16
CA HIS A 285 -2.93 11.75 -7.72
C HIS A 285 -3.22 11.31 -9.17
N ASP A 286 -2.21 11.33 -10.04
CA ASP A 286 -2.37 10.93 -11.44
C ASP A 286 -2.77 9.45 -11.58
N ALA A 287 -2.22 8.58 -10.73
CA ALA A 287 -2.59 7.18 -10.66
C ALA A 287 -4.04 6.99 -10.20
N ALA A 288 -4.52 7.81 -9.26
CA ALA A 288 -5.91 7.79 -8.79
C ALA A 288 -6.86 8.24 -9.91
N GLU A 289 -6.55 9.29 -10.64
CA GLU A 289 -7.34 9.73 -11.79
C GLU A 289 -7.43 8.67 -12.88
N GLN A 290 -6.32 7.98 -13.18
CA GLN A 290 -6.33 6.85 -14.11
C GLN A 290 -7.15 5.67 -13.56
N ALA A 291 -7.03 5.34 -12.28
CA ALA A 291 -7.84 4.29 -11.67
C ALA A 291 -9.33 4.64 -11.70
N LEU A 292 -9.70 5.90 -11.46
CA LEU A 292 -11.08 6.36 -11.52
C LEU A 292 -11.65 6.26 -12.94
N ARG A 293 -10.87 6.60 -13.96
CA ARG A 293 -11.23 6.38 -15.37
C ARG A 293 -11.47 4.89 -15.66
N VAL A 294 -10.59 4.00 -15.21
CA VAL A 294 -10.80 2.55 -15.36
C VAL A 294 -12.07 2.09 -14.64
N LEU A 295 -12.30 2.55 -13.40
CA LEU A 295 -13.46 2.19 -12.59
C LEU A 295 -14.80 2.61 -13.22
N ARG A 296 -14.85 3.82 -13.80
CA ARG A 296 -16.04 4.41 -14.45
C ARG A 296 -16.27 3.91 -15.88
N SER A 297 -15.25 3.34 -16.51
CA SER A 297 -15.35 2.80 -17.87
C SER A 297 -16.05 1.43 -17.91
N SER A 298 -16.27 0.92 -19.13
CA SER A 298 -16.69 -0.46 -19.40
C SER A 298 -15.52 -1.46 -19.40
N ALA A 299 -14.45 -1.17 -18.64
CA ALA A 299 -13.30 -2.07 -18.49
C ALA A 299 -13.70 -3.44 -17.90
N PRO A 300 -12.94 -4.50 -18.17
CA PRO A 300 -13.23 -5.82 -17.62
C PRO A 300 -13.29 -5.85 -16.09
N ASP A 301 -14.14 -6.71 -15.53
CA ASP A 301 -14.54 -6.68 -14.11
C ASP A 301 -13.36 -6.73 -13.14
N ILE A 302 -12.31 -7.49 -13.44
CA ILE A 302 -11.09 -7.56 -12.63
C ILE A 302 -10.32 -6.23 -12.62
N ALA A 303 -10.26 -5.51 -13.74
CA ALA A 303 -9.62 -4.20 -13.80
C ALA A 303 -10.42 -3.17 -12.99
N ARG A 304 -11.75 -3.18 -13.11
CA ARG A 304 -12.62 -2.30 -12.30
C ARG A 304 -12.51 -2.62 -10.81
N ALA A 305 -12.50 -3.88 -10.42
CA ALA A 305 -12.32 -4.30 -9.03
C ALA A 305 -10.95 -3.88 -8.47
N PHE A 306 -9.87 -4.04 -9.26
CA PHE A 306 -8.54 -3.62 -8.82
C PHE A 306 -8.41 -2.09 -8.74
N ALA A 307 -8.97 -1.36 -9.70
CA ALA A 307 -9.04 0.10 -9.66
C ALA A 307 -9.77 0.61 -8.40
N TYR A 308 -10.92 0.00 -8.07
CA TYR A 308 -11.62 0.29 -6.82
C TYR A 308 -10.73 0.07 -5.59
N LEU A 309 -10.03 -1.07 -5.50
CA LEU A 309 -9.19 -1.38 -4.34
C LEU A 309 -8.00 -0.42 -4.19
N ILE A 310 -7.41 0.04 -5.30
CA ILE A 310 -6.36 1.09 -5.29
C ILE A 310 -6.91 2.40 -4.72
N LEU A 311 -8.06 2.86 -5.23
CA LEU A 311 -8.71 4.09 -4.78
C LEU A 311 -9.13 3.99 -3.31
N ARG A 312 -9.70 2.85 -2.92
CA ARG A 312 -10.15 2.61 -1.55
C ARG A 312 -8.99 2.59 -0.57
N GLU A 313 -7.85 1.98 -0.93
CA GLU A 313 -6.65 2.04 -0.08
C GLU A 313 -6.15 3.48 0.09
N ARG A 314 -6.11 4.27 -1.00
CA ARG A 314 -5.75 5.69 -0.96
C ARG A 314 -6.67 6.48 -0.02
N ASP A 315 -7.98 6.23 -0.08
CA ASP A 315 -8.96 6.90 0.77
C ASP A 315 -8.81 6.51 2.24
N LEU A 316 -8.71 5.21 2.53
CA LEU A 316 -8.52 4.76 3.91
C LEU A 316 -7.21 5.28 4.50
N ARG A 317 -6.14 5.43 3.70
CA ARG A 317 -4.89 6.06 4.14
C ARG A 317 -5.09 7.55 4.47
N ALA A 318 -5.87 8.26 3.68
CA ALA A 318 -6.22 9.66 3.93
C ALA A 318 -7.08 9.81 5.19
N VAL A 319 -8.14 9.00 5.34
CA VAL A 319 -8.96 8.94 6.56
C VAL A 319 -8.09 8.68 7.78
N ARG A 320 -7.15 7.72 7.70
CA ARG A 320 -6.19 7.45 8.79
C ARG A 320 -5.41 8.70 9.18
N ALA A 321 -4.89 9.44 8.20
CA ALA A 321 -4.10 10.64 8.44
C ALA A 321 -4.92 11.72 9.16
N VAL A 322 -6.16 11.96 8.72
CA VAL A 322 -7.08 12.90 9.37
C VAL A 322 -7.38 12.48 10.80
N LEU A 323 -7.85 11.24 11.02
CA LEU A 323 -8.24 10.77 12.35
C LEU A 323 -7.06 10.75 13.33
N ARG A 324 -5.85 10.40 12.85
CA ARG A 324 -4.64 10.43 13.66
C ARG A 324 -4.22 11.86 13.98
N GLY A 325 -4.25 12.76 13.00
CA GLY A 325 -3.90 14.17 13.19
C GLY A 325 -4.81 14.85 14.21
N ARG A 326 -6.12 14.60 14.11
CA ARG A 326 -7.11 15.06 15.09
C ARG A 326 -6.86 14.50 16.49
N HIS A 327 -6.65 13.19 16.60
CA HIS A 327 -6.38 12.54 17.89
C HIS A 327 -5.11 13.07 18.57
N LEU A 328 -4.11 13.49 17.78
CA LEU A 328 -2.88 14.10 18.27
C LEU A 328 -3.00 15.61 18.54
N GLY A 329 -4.16 16.23 18.27
CA GLY A 329 -4.38 17.67 18.44
C GLY A 329 -3.56 18.54 17.49
N LEU A 330 -3.21 18.03 16.29
CA LEU A 330 -2.45 18.80 15.29
C LEU A 330 -3.29 19.95 14.73
N ALA A 331 -2.64 21.02 14.30
CA ALA A 331 -3.31 22.12 13.61
C ALA A 331 -3.89 21.64 12.27
N ALA A 332 -5.03 22.20 11.86
CA ALA A 332 -5.69 21.81 10.62
C ALA A 332 -4.79 21.92 9.37
N ALA A 333 -3.88 22.90 9.35
CA ALA A 333 -2.89 23.05 8.29
C ALA A 333 -1.92 21.86 8.21
N ASP A 334 -1.44 21.37 9.36
CA ASP A 334 -0.53 20.21 9.43
C ASP A 334 -1.23 18.92 9.01
N ILE A 335 -2.52 18.77 9.38
CA ILE A 335 -3.33 17.63 8.96
C ILE A 335 -3.51 17.63 7.43
N ARG A 336 -3.79 18.79 6.84
CA ARG A 336 -3.90 18.94 5.37
C ARG A 336 -2.56 18.70 4.67
N GLN A 337 -1.45 19.15 5.24
CA GLN A 337 -0.13 18.86 4.71
C GLN A 337 0.15 17.35 4.74
N ALA A 338 -0.22 16.66 5.82
CA ALA A 338 -0.05 15.22 5.96
C ALA A 338 -0.92 14.39 5.01
N LEU A 339 -2.04 14.95 4.51
CA LEU A 339 -2.86 14.33 3.48
C LEU A 339 -2.12 14.21 2.14
N GLN A 340 -1.13 15.10 1.87
CA GLN A 340 -0.33 15.11 0.64
C GLN A 340 -1.17 14.95 -0.64
N ARG A 341 -2.42 15.43 -0.63
CA ARG A 341 -3.28 15.48 -1.82
C ARG A 341 -3.06 16.83 -2.48
N VAL A 342 -2.78 16.84 -3.77
CA VAL A 342 -2.79 18.08 -4.56
C VAL A 342 -4.21 18.63 -4.48
N PRO A 343 -4.43 19.89 -4.05
CA PRO A 343 -5.76 20.47 -4.06
C PRO A 343 -6.35 20.32 -5.47
N ALA A 344 -7.62 19.92 -5.58
CA ALA A 344 -8.32 20.03 -6.85
C ALA A 344 -8.22 21.49 -7.30
N GLU A 345 -7.52 21.74 -8.40
CA GLU A 345 -7.61 23.05 -9.04
C GLU A 345 -9.07 23.25 -9.40
N VAL A 346 -9.67 24.31 -8.86
CA VAL A 346 -11.04 24.70 -9.18
C VAL A 346 -11.06 24.97 -10.68
N ALA A 347 -11.67 24.04 -11.42
CA ALA A 347 -11.90 24.16 -12.86
C ALA A 347 -12.84 25.33 -13.18
#